data_AF-A0A2M8L0T9-F1
#
_entry.id   AF-A0A2M8L0T9-F1
#
_cell.length_a   1.000
_cell.length_b   1.000
_cell.length_c   1.000
_cell.angle_alpha   90.00
_cell.angle_beta   90.00
_cell.angle_gamma   90.00
#
_symmetry.space_group_name_H-M   'P 1'
#
loop_
_entity.id
_entity.type
_entity.pdbx_description
1 polymer ?
#
loop_
_entity_poly.entity_id
_entity_poly.type
_entity_poly.pdbx_seq_one_letter_code
_entity_poly.pdbx_strand_id
1 'polypeptide(L)'
;CRENNIKIKIFEGGDFEMLNEQVANYADVLVIIEGGKNSGTILLAQKFVEKNKLVYCVPGRINDPNSFACNWLISQGAILLIDFCITL
;
A
#
# COMPACT_ATOMS: atom_id res chain seq x y z
N CYS A 1 0.44 -25.67 -13.77
CA CYS A 1 0.20 -24.67 -12.71
C CYS A 1 1.30 -24.84 -11.66
N ARG A 2 2.25 -23.91 -11.56
CA ARG A 2 3.32 -24.01 -10.55
C ARG A 2 2.71 -23.69 -9.18
N GLU A 3 2.70 -24.67 -8.28
CA GLU A 3 2.57 -24.41 -6.85
C GLU A 3 3.84 -23.70 -6.41
N ASN A 4 3.82 -22.36 -6.44
CA ASN A 4 4.84 -21.60 -5.75
C ASN A 4 4.58 -21.75 -4.26
N ASN A 5 5.60 -22.16 -3.50
CA ASN A 5 5.58 -22.18 -2.05
C ASN A 5 5.58 -20.73 -1.54
N ILE A 6 4.41 -20.08 -1.57
CA ILE A 6 4.23 -18.73 -1.08
C ILE A 6 4.35 -18.79 0.45
N LYS A 7 5.44 -18.24 0.98
CA LYS A 7 5.62 -18.10 2.42
C LYS A 7 4.77 -16.94 2.92
N ILE A 8 3.53 -17.25 3.31
CA ILE A 8 2.60 -16.27 3.87
C ILE A 8 2.97 -16.01 5.34
N LYS A 9 3.21 -14.74 5.69
CA LYS A 9 3.32 -14.30 7.08
C LYS A 9 1.97 -13.74 7.54
N ILE A 10 1.43 -14.32 8.61
CA ILE A 10 0.21 -13.83 9.27
C ILE A 10 0.64 -12.85 10.37
N PHE A 11 -0.02 -11.70 10.45
CA PHE A 11 0.16 -10.72 11.52
C PHE A 11 -1.10 -10.76 12.40
N GLU A 12 -0.94 -11.01 13.70
CA GLU A 12 -2.07 -11.09 14.63
C GLU A 12 -2.58 -9.68 15.00
N GLY A 13 -3.90 -9.57 15.18
CA GLY A 13 -4.59 -8.30 15.40
C GLY A 13 -4.74 -7.90 16.87
N GLY A 14 -4.67 -6.59 17.12
CA GLY A 14 -4.98 -5.99 18.42
C GLY A 14 -4.70 -4.48 18.44
N ASP A 15 -3.59 -4.07 17.86
CA ASP A 15 -3.17 -2.67 17.71
C ASP A 15 -2.82 -2.41 16.23
N PHE A 16 -3.60 -1.54 15.58
CA PHE A 16 -3.44 -1.22 14.16
C PHE A 16 -2.20 -0.36 13.88
N GLU A 17 -1.72 0.43 14.84
CA GLU A 17 -0.48 1.21 14.67
C GLU A 17 0.73 0.27 14.69
N MET A 18 0.76 -0.66 15.64
CA MET A 18 1.81 -1.68 15.71
C MET A 18 1.79 -2.61 14.48
N LEU A 19 0.60 -2.97 13.99
CA LEU A 19 0.44 -3.75 12.76
C LEU A 19 1.05 -3.03 11.55
N ASN A 20 0.75 -1.74 11.39
CA ASN A 20 1.30 -0.95 10.29
C ASN A 20 2.84 -0.92 10.34
N GLU A 21 3.40 -0.77 11.54
CA GLU A 21 4.85 -0.81 11.77
C GLU A 21 5.45 -2.17 11.39
N GLN A 22 4.82 -3.27 11.81
CA GLN A 22 5.28 -4.63 11.50
C GLN A 22 5.23 -4.93 10.00
N VAL A 23 4.16 -4.54 9.32
CA VAL A 23 3.99 -4.73 7.87
C VAL A 23 5.04 -3.90 7.10
N ALA A 24 5.21 -2.62 7.47
CA ALA A 24 6.20 -1.75 6.85
C ALA A 24 7.64 -2.22 7.09
N ASN A 25 7.92 -2.91 8.20
CA ASN A 25 9.22 -3.55 8.42
C ASN A 25 9.42 -4.81 7.57
N TYR A 26 8.35 -5.59 7.33
CA TYR A 26 8.43 -6.87 6.63
C TYR A 26 8.50 -6.77 5.11
N ALA A 27 7.73 -5.88 4.47
CA ALA A 27 7.63 -5.82 3.02
C ALA A 27 8.61 -4.80 2.41
N ASP A 28 9.14 -5.07 1.22
CA ASP A 28 10.07 -4.16 0.53
C ASP A 28 9.36 -2.97 -0.13
N VAL A 29 8.14 -3.19 -0.64
CA VAL A 29 7.31 -2.20 -1.33
C VAL A 29 5.86 -2.31 -0.88
N LEU A 30 5.12 -1.21 -0.97
CA LEU A 30 3.68 -1.17 -0.74
C LEU A 30 2.96 -0.88 -2.06
N VAL A 31 1.95 -1.70 -2.38
CA VAL A 31 1.04 -1.45 -3.50
C VAL A 31 -0.36 -1.26 -2.95
N ILE A 32 -0.96 -0.10 -3.22
CA ILE A 32 -2.31 0.26 -2.79
C ILE A 32 -3.23 0.25 -4.00
N ILE A 33 -4.29 -0.56 -3.92
CA ILE A 33 -5.28 -0.68 -4.99
C ILE A 33 -6.47 0.25 -4.73
N GLU A 34 -6.89 0.37 -3.47
CA GLU A 34 -8.02 1.22 -3.05
C GLU A 34 -7.84 1.71 -1.61
N GLY A 35 -8.53 2.81 -1.28
CA GLY A 35 -8.62 3.35 0.07
C GLY A 35 -9.44 4.64 0.13
N GLY A 36 -10.28 4.76 1.16
CA GLY A 36 -11.04 5.97 1.43
C GLY A 36 -10.23 7.06 2.17
N LYS A 37 -10.78 8.27 2.25
CA LYS A 37 -10.15 9.42 2.93
C LYS A 37 -9.74 9.18 4.38
N ASN A 38 -10.54 8.42 5.13
CA ASN A 38 -10.28 8.10 6.54
C ASN A 38 -9.79 6.65 6.74
N SER A 39 -9.23 6.04 5.70
CA SER A 39 -8.73 4.66 5.79
C SER A 39 -7.36 4.59 6.46
N GLY A 40 -7.10 3.47 7.15
CA GLY A 40 -5.77 3.16 7.69
C GLY A 40 -4.67 3.03 6.63
N THR A 41 -5.06 2.95 5.34
CA THR A 41 -4.17 2.92 4.18
C THR A 41 -3.19 4.09 4.14
N ILE A 42 -3.65 5.31 4.48
CA ILE A 42 -2.79 6.50 4.45
C ILE A 42 -1.71 6.40 5.53
N LEU A 43 -2.08 5.95 6.73
CA LEU A 43 -1.14 5.77 7.83
C LEU A 43 -0.10 4.69 7.50
N LEU A 44 -0.52 3.57 6.89
CA LEU A 44 0.40 2.54 6.42
C LEU A 44 1.36 3.08 5.35
N ALA A 45 0.87 3.86 4.39
CA ALA A 45 1.71 4.49 3.37
C ALA A 45 2.78 5.41 3.99
N GLN A 46 2.41 6.20 5.00
CA GLN A 46 3.35 7.03 5.76
C GLN A 46 4.47 6.18 6.38
N LYS A 47 4.16 5.00 6.96
CA LYS A 47 5.17 4.09 7.52
C LYS A 47 6.16 3.55 6.49
N PHE A 48 5.73 3.31 5.25
CA PHE A 48 6.66 2.93 4.18
C PHE A 48 7.56 4.11 3.79
N VAL A 49 7.00 5.31 3.64
CA VAL A 49 7.76 6.52 3.32
C VAL A 49 8.79 6.86 4.41
N GLU A 50 8.41 6.81 5.69
CA GLU A 50 9.31 7.01 6.85
C GLU A 50 10.52 6.05 6.82
N LYS A 51 10.33 4.86 6.24
CA LYS A 51 11.37 3.83 6.09
C LYS A 51 12.11 3.89 4.76
N ASN A 52 11.93 4.96 3.98
CA ASN A 52 12.49 5.13 2.63
C ASN A 52 12.10 3.99 1.66
N LYS A 53 10.89 3.45 1.80
CA LYS A 53 10.35 2.41 0.91
C LYS A 53 9.40 3.00 -0.12
N LEU A 54 9.29 2.31 -1.26
CA LEU A 54 8.45 2.76 -2.36
C LEU A 54 6.98 2.45 -2.08
N VAL A 55 6.13 3.43 -2.38
CA VAL A 55 4.67 3.32 -2.32
C VAL A 55 4.14 3.48 -3.74
N TYR A 56 3.41 2.47 -4.21
CA TYR A 56 2.71 2.46 -5.48
C TYR A 56 1.21 2.58 -5.25
N CYS A 57 0.53 3.29 -6.13
CA CYS A 57 -0.92 3.48 -6.07
C CYS A 57 -1.54 3.28 -7.45
N VAL A 58 -2.59 2.47 -7.51
CA VAL A 58 -3.42 2.34 -8.71
C VAL A 58 -4.40 3.52 -8.75
N PRO A 59 -4.41 4.33 -9.82
CA PRO A 59 -5.33 5.48 -9.91
C PRO A 59 -6.77 4.99 -10.05
N GLY A 60 -7.70 5.79 -9.54
CA GLY A 60 -9.13 5.48 -9.62
C GLY A 60 -9.98 6.69 -9.98
N ARG A 61 -11.30 6.49 -10.15
CA ARG A 61 -12.23 7.55 -10.56
C ARG A 61 -12.25 8.65 -9.48
N ILE A 62 -12.17 9.92 -9.88
CA ILE A 62 -12.11 11.06 -8.94
C ILE A 62 -13.33 11.19 -8.03
N ASN A 63 -14.49 10.65 -8.44
CA ASN A 63 -15.74 10.69 -7.69
C ASN A 63 -16.00 9.40 -6.90
N ASP A 64 -15.12 8.41 -6.99
CA ASP A 64 -15.24 7.18 -6.22
C ASP A 64 -14.59 7.40 -4.84
N PRO A 65 -15.35 7.31 -3.73
CA PRO A 65 -14.81 7.48 -2.39
C PRO A 65 -13.65 6.53 -2.06
N ASN A 66 -13.64 5.33 -2.64
CA ASN A 66 -12.58 4.33 -2.44
C ASN A 66 -11.33 4.61 -3.27
N SER A 67 -11.39 5.54 -4.22
CA SER A 67 -10.22 5.97 -4.99
C SER A 67 -9.49 7.16 -4.34
N PHE A 68 -10.04 7.74 -3.27
CA PHE A 68 -9.53 8.97 -2.68
C PHE A 68 -8.08 8.81 -2.19
N ALA A 69 -7.77 7.78 -1.40
CA ALA A 69 -6.45 7.60 -0.82
C ALA A 69 -5.39 7.40 -1.91
N CYS A 70 -5.68 6.56 -2.92
CA CYS A 70 -4.77 6.35 -4.05
C CYS A 70 -4.47 7.66 -4.79
N ASN A 71 -5.52 8.37 -5.22
CA ASN A 71 -5.37 9.62 -5.97
C ASN A 71 -4.67 10.70 -5.14
N TRP A 72 -4.98 10.79 -3.85
CA TRP A 72 -4.30 11.71 -2.94
C TRP A 72 -2.83 11.33 -2.75
N LEU A 73 -2.50 10.07 -2.48
CA LEU A 73 -1.11 9.61 -2.34
C LEU A 73 -0.30 9.83 -3.62
N ILE A 74 -0.89 9.61 -4.80
CA ILE A 74 -0.26 9.94 -6.09
C ILE A 74 0.09 11.44 -6.14
N SER A 75 -0.84 12.32 -5.73
CA SER A 75 -0.57 13.75 -5.63
C SER A 75 0.52 14.12 -4.62
N GLN A 76 0.79 13.26 -3.63
CA GLN A 76 1.87 13.42 -2.65
C GLN A 76 3.20 12.80 -3.12
N GLY A 77 3.24 12.18 -4.31
CA GLY A 77 4.45 11.59 -4.89
C GLY A 77 4.53 10.07 -4.81
N ALA A 78 3.45 9.36 -4.46
CA ALA A 78 3.40 7.92 -4.66
C ALA A 78 3.52 7.58 -6.15
N ILE A 79 4.15 6.45 -6.46
CA ILE A 79 4.40 6.02 -7.84
C ILE A 79 3.09 5.54 -8.45
N LEU A 80 2.71 6.14 -9.57
CA LEU A 80 1.52 5.76 -10.34
C LEU A 80 1.71 4.34 -10.91
N LEU A 81 0.79 3.44 -10.58
CA LEU A 81 0.78 2.07 -11.07
C LEU A 81 -0.35 1.83 -12.07
N ILE A 82 -0.02 1.64 -13.35
CA ILE A 82 -0.98 1.40 -14.44
C ILE A 82 -0.81 0.04 -15.13
N ASP A 83 0.29 -0.66 -14.87
CA ASP A 83 0.58 -1.99 -15.42
C ASP A 83 1.46 -2.79 -14.44
N PHE A 84 1.32 -4.13 -14.44
CA PHE A 84 2.12 -5.04 -13.63
C PHE A 84 3.56 -5.15 -14.10
N CYS A 85 3.86 -4.72 -15.34
CA CYS A 85 5.23 -4.64 -15.86
C CYS A 85 5.98 -3.42 -15.26
N ILE A 86 5.97 -3.30 -13.93
CA ILE A 86 6.97 -2.48 -13.25
C ILE A 86 8.28 -3.26 -13.41
N THR A 87 9.23 -2.68 -14.13
CA THR A 87 10.59 -3.19 -14.16
C THR A 87 11.16 -3.00 -12.75
N LEU A 88 11.08 -4.03 -11.92
CA LEU A 88 11.87 -4.18 -10.69
C LEU A 88 13.29 -4.60 -11.04
#